data_AF-A0A1N7MM99-F1
#
_entry.id   AF-A0A1N7MM99-F1
#
_cell.length_a   1.000
_cell.length_b   1.000
_cell.length_c   1.000
_cell.angle_alpha   90.00
_cell.angle_beta   90.00
_cell.angle_gamma   90.00
#
_symmetry.space_group_name_H-M   'P 1'
#
loop_
_entity.id
_entity.type
_entity.pdbx_description
1 polymer ?
#
loop_
_entity_poly.entity_id
_entity_poly.type
_entity_poly.pdbx_seq_one_letter_code
_entity_poly.pdbx_strand_id
1 'polypeptide(L)'
;MPRRFPMRTPFVLLCLSLALWAATFLPNSLLHPDLAPLALLSAGAAVFLMLRGWLRPTWKRIVVDGSNVLYWAGQTPDLMSLSTVLAELRGYDLDAMVWFDANAGHLIAGRYLTAGQLAGQLGLPKGCVHIAHRGTPADPHILAMANKDNLQIVSNDRYRDWFDHYPRLAKPGLLVTGTVMDGQARLRFPTVTAAAASPRRADRAARRWSALWPAARLPRPPRSPIAGPADRPRSQVRRPPAA
;
A
#
# COMPACT_ATOMS: atom_id res chain seq x y z
N MET A 1 -2.69 8.25 -2.17
CA MET A 1 -3.42 9.33 -1.44
C MET A 1 -3.74 8.92 0.00
N PRO A 2 -3.30 9.69 1.03
CA PRO A 2 -3.79 9.50 2.39
C PRO A 2 -5.30 9.74 2.39
N ARG A 3 -6.08 8.76 2.86
CA ARG A 3 -7.53 8.97 3.06
C ARG A 3 -7.66 9.95 4.22
N ARG A 4 -7.64 11.25 3.94
CA ARG A 4 -8.19 12.25 4.84
C ARG A 4 -9.61 11.79 5.12
N PHE A 5 -9.95 11.57 6.39
CA PHE A 5 -11.35 11.34 6.76
C PHE A 5 -12.17 12.45 6.10
N PRO A 6 -13.29 12.14 5.44
CA PRO A 6 -14.06 13.17 4.76
C PRO A 6 -14.56 14.16 5.81
N MET A 7 -13.83 15.27 5.99
CA MET A 7 -14.20 16.33 6.94
C MET A 7 -15.53 16.99 6.58
N ARG A 8 -16.06 16.69 5.39
CA ARG A 8 -17.38 17.10 4.91
C ARG A 8 -18.49 16.64 5.84
N THR A 9 -18.49 15.39 6.27
CA THR A 9 -19.58 14.83 7.10
C THR A 9 -19.67 15.49 8.48
N PRO A 10 -18.60 15.58 9.29
CA PRO A 10 -18.69 16.26 10.58
C PRO A 10 -18.87 17.78 10.44
N PHE A 11 -18.40 18.40 9.37
CA PHE A 11 -18.65 19.82 9.10
C PHE A 11 -20.13 20.10 8.81
N VAL A 12 -20.78 19.28 7.98
CA VAL A 12 -22.22 19.40 7.71
C VAL A 12 -23.05 19.19 8.98
N LEU A 13 -22.67 18.21 9.82
CA LEU A 13 -23.30 17.99 11.11
C LEU A 13 -23.16 19.21 12.04
N LEU A 14 -21.97 19.82 12.11
CA LEU A 14 -21.73 21.02 12.89
C LEU A 14 -22.62 22.19 12.43
N CYS A 15 -22.64 22.47 11.13
CA CYS A 15 -23.47 23.54 10.56
C CYS A 15 -24.97 23.30 10.83
N LEU A 16 -25.44 22.07 10.67
CA LEU A 16 -26.83 21.70 10.93
C LEU A 16 -27.19 21.85 12.42
N SER A 17 -26.31 21.38 13.31
CA SER A 17 -26.51 21.51 14.76
C SER A 17 -26.53 22.97 15.23
N LEU A 18 -25.68 23.83 14.69
CA LEU A 18 -25.68 25.26 14.99
C LEU A 18 -26.91 25.98 14.43
N ALA A 19 -27.36 25.60 13.22
CA ALA A 19 -28.57 26.15 12.63
C ALA A 19 -29.82 25.78 13.43
N LEU A 20 -29.93 24.52 13.89
CA LEU A 20 -31.01 24.07 14.76
C LEU A 20 -30.99 24.77 16.13
N TRP A 21 -29.80 24.96 16.71
CA TRP A 21 -29.64 25.72 17.95
C TRP A 21 -30.02 27.20 17.79
N ALA A 22 -29.64 27.85 16.69
CA ALA A 22 -30.05 29.23 16.43
C ALA A 22 -31.57 29.35 16.21
N ALA A 23 -32.18 28.36 15.55
CA ALA A 23 -33.60 28.34 15.27
C ALA A 23 -34.49 28.23 16.52
N THR A 24 -34.00 27.66 17.64
CA THR A 24 -34.76 27.63 18.90
C THR A 24 -34.97 29.02 19.53
N PHE A 25 -34.22 30.03 19.10
CA PHE A 25 -34.33 31.42 19.59
C PHE A 25 -35.12 32.34 18.66
N LEU A 26 -35.60 31.84 17.51
CA LEU A 26 -36.42 32.64 16.60
C LEU A 26 -37.86 32.76 17.15
N PRO A 27 -38.46 33.97 17.12
CA PRO A 27 -39.87 34.14 17.46
C PRO A 27 -40.74 33.35 16.47
N ASN A 28 -41.78 32.65 16.97
CA ASN A 28 -42.64 31.69 16.22
C ASN A 28 -41.93 30.42 15.71
N SER A 29 -40.84 30.01 16.35
CA SER A 29 -40.20 28.72 16.12
C SER A 29 -41.14 27.54 16.43
N LEU A 30 -41.19 26.55 15.52
CA LEU A 30 -41.79 25.23 15.76
C LEU A 30 -40.91 24.31 16.63
N LEU A 31 -39.66 24.70 16.87
CA LEU A 31 -38.70 23.95 17.67
C LEU A 31 -38.81 24.38 19.13
N HIS A 32 -39.12 23.41 19.99
CA HIS A 32 -39.18 23.61 21.43
C HIS A 32 -37.79 23.95 21.99
N PRO A 33 -37.68 24.88 22.96
CA PRO A 33 -36.40 25.26 23.57
C PRO A 33 -35.67 24.07 24.24
N ASP A 34 -36.38 23.00 24.59
CA ASP A 34 -35.82 21.77 25.16
C ASP A 34 -34.86 21.03 24.20
N LEU A 35 -34.91 21.35 22.90
CA LEU A 35 -34.02 20.78 21.88
C LEU A 35 -32.64 21.47 21.83
N ALA A 36 -32.51 22.66 22.41
CA ALA A 36 -31.25 23.41 22.45
C ALA A 36 -30.06 22.64 23.07
N PRO A 37 -30.20 21.95 24.23
CA PRO A 37 -29.10 21.14 24.79
C PRO A 37 -28.67 19.98 23.90
N LEU A 38 -29.61 19.34 23.18
CA LEU A 38 -29.30 18.24 22.27
C LEU A 38 -28.53 18.75 21.03
N ALA A 39 -28.92 19.91 20.50
CA ALA A 39 -28.22 20.56 19.40
C ALA A 39 -26.79 20.95 19.80
N LEU A 40 -26.60 21.45 21.02
CA LEU A 40 -25.28 21.80 21.55
C LEU A 40 -24.38 20.56 21.76
N LEU A 41 -24.93 19.47 22.30
CA LEU A 41 -24.21 18.21 22.48
C LEU A 41 -23.78 17.60 21.13
N SER A 42 -24.65 17.68 20.12
CA SER A 42 -24.35 17.25 18.76
C SER A 42 -23.27 18.10 18.10
N ALA A 43 -23.31 19.43 18.29
CA ALA A 43 -22.25 20.33 17.84
C ALA A 43 -20.91 20.02 18.52
N GLY A 44 -20.92 19.78 19.83
CA GLY A 44 -19.74 19.36 20.60
C GLY A 44 -19.14 18.05 20.08
N ALA A 45 -19.97 17.04 19.80
CA ALA A 45 -19.53 15.78 19.21
C ALA A 45 -18.93 15.97 17.80
N ALA A 46 -19.53 16.83 16.96
CA ALA A 46 -19.01 17.15 15.64
C ALA A 46 -17.63 17.85 15.72
N VAL A 47 -17.47 18.82 16.62
CA VAL A 47 -16.17 19.48 16.89
C VAL A 47 -15.15 18.46 17.38
N PHE A 48 -15.51 17.57 18.31
CA PHE A 48 -14.63 16.50 18.78
C PHE A 48 -14.18 15.57 17.63
N LEU A 49 -15.09 15.19 16.73
CA LEU A 49 -14.74 14.37 15.55
C LEU A 49 -13.83 15.12 14.57
N MET A 50 -14.05 16.42 14.37
CA MET A 50 -13.17 17.27 13.54
C MET A 50 -11.78 17.41 14.16
N LEU A 51 -11.70 17.73 15.45
CA LEU A 51 -10.46 17.82 16.21
C LEU A 51 -9.73 16.48 16.17
N ARG A 52 -10.40 15.37 16.46
CA ARG A 52 -9.82 14.03 16.37
C ARG A 52 -9.30 13.74 14.97
N GLY A 53 -10.04 14.12 13.92
CA GLY A 53 -9.67 13.93 12.52
C GLY A 53 -8.47 14.78 12.08
N TRP A 54 -8.38 16.01 12.58
CA TRP A 54 -7.29 16.95 12.30
C TRP A 54 -6.03 16.63 13.11
N LEU A 55 -6.21 16.17 14.35
CA LEU A 55 -5.15 15.70 15.24
C LEU A 55 -4.68 14.28 14.89
N ARG A 56 -5.30 13.59 13.91
CA ARG A 56 -4.78 12.30 13.45
C ARG A 56 -3.42 12.54 12.78
N PRO A 57 -2.34 11.91 13.26
CA PRO A 57 -1.04 12.01 12.60
C PRO A 57 -1.18 11.54 11.15
N THR A 58 -0.72 12.36 10.21
CA THR A 58 -0.56 11.93 8.83
C THR A 58 0.68 11.05 8.76
N TRP A 59 0.54 9.78 9.14
CA TRP A 59 1.62 8.82 9.03
C TRP A 59 2.13 8.80 7.59
N LYS A 60 3.46 8.93 7.45
CA LYS A 60 4.09 8.83 6.13
C LYS A 60 4.01 7.36 5.74
N ARG A 61 3.50 7.09 4.54
CA ARG A 61 3.38 5.71 4.06
C ARG A 61 4.70 5.23 3.49
N ILE A 62 4.94 3.93 3.60
CA ILE A 62 6.06 3.25 3.00
C ILE A 62 5.60 1.91 2.43
N VAL A 63 6.14 1.52 1.27
CA VAL A 63 5.85 0.21 0.68
C VAL A 63 6.89 -0.77 1.18
N VAL A 64 6.48 -1.97 1.55
CA VAL A 64 7.37 -3.04 2.01
C VAL A 64 7.25 -4.21 1.05
N ASP A 65 8.39 -4.67 0.56
CA ASP A 65 8.50 -5.93 -0.16
C ASP A 65 8.51 -7.08 0.84
N GLY A 66 7.31 -7.61 1.12
CA GLY A 66 7.13 -8.68 2.08
C GLY A 66 7.88 -9.94 1.67
N SER A 67 7.84 -10.31 0.38
CA SER A 67 8.57 -11.48 -0.12
C SER A 67 10.07 -11.38 0.15
N ASN A 68 10.69 -10.22 -0.10
CA ASN A 68 12.11 -10.01 0.15
C ASN A 68 12.43 -9.99 1.66
N VAL A 69 11.62 -9.27 2.44
CA VAL A 69 11.87 -9.06 3.88
C VAL A 69 11.75 -10.35 4.69
N LEU A 70 10.93 -11.32 4.28
CA LEU A 70 10.84 -12.63 4.95
C LEU A 70 12.21 -13.33 5.06
N TYR A 71 13.15 -13.03 4.17
CA TYR A 71 14.50 -13.63 4.15
C TYR A 71 15.57 -12.77 4.83
N TRP A 72 15.21 -11.72 5.57
CA TRP A 72 16.22 -10.82 6.17
C TRP A 72 16.89 -11.38 7.41
N ALA A 73 16.27 -12.36 8.08
CA ALA A 73 16.85 -13.05 9.24
C ALA A 73 17.70 -14.28 8.83
N GLY A 74 17.59 -14.76 7.59
CA GLY A 74 18.27 -15.97 7.13
C GLY A 74 17.78 -16.46 5.77
N GLN A 75 18.15 -17.69 5.37
CA GLN A 75 17.76 -18.24 4.07
C GLN A 75 16.35 -18.84 4.03
N THR A 76 15.67 -18.94 5.18
CA THR A 76 14.30 -19.44 5.28
C THR A 76 13.32 -18.29 5.43
N PRO A 77 12.17 -18.33 4.75
CA PRO A 77 11.15 -17.29 4.87
C PRO A 77 10.56 -17.30 6.29
N ASP A 78 10.64 -16.16 6.97
CA ASP A 78 10.23 -16.01 8.36
C ASP A 78 9.34 -14.77 8.57
N LEU A 79 8.12 -15.02 9.06
CA LEU A 79 7.15 -13.99 9.41
C LEU A 79 7.62 -13.10 10.56
N MET A 80 8.46 -13.62 11.47
CA MET A 80 8.99 -12.82 12.57
C MET A 80 9.93 -11.74 12.04
N SER A 81 10.79 -12.06 11.07
CA SER A 81 11.62 -11.09 10.36
C SER A 81 10.82 -9.88 9.86
N LEU A 82 9.72 -10.13 9.15
CA LEU A 82 8.82 -9.08 8.67
C LEU A 82 8.13 -8.35 9.82
N SER A 83 7.66 -9.06 10.84
CA SER A 83 7.00 -8.46 12.01
C SER A 83 7.92 -7.49 12.76
N THR A 84 9.20 -7.83 12.89
CA THR A 84 10.22 -6.97 13.49
C THR A 84 10.48 -5.73 12.64
N VAL A 85 10.58 -5.87 11.31
CA VAL A 85 10.71 -4.71 10.40
C VAL A 85 9.49 -3.79 10.49
N LEU A 86 8.28 -4.34 10.56
CA LEU A 86 7.06 -3.55 10.73
C LEU A 86 7.01 -2.84 12.09
N ALA A 87 7.50 -3.47 13.15
CA ALA A 87 7.61 -2.83 14.47
C ALA A 87 8.59 -1.64 14.43
N GLU A 88 9.75 -1.82 13.81
CA GLU A 88 10.75 -0.76 13.62
C GLU A 88 10.18 0.41 12.80
N LEU A 89 9.47 0.13 11.69
CA LEU A 89 8.80 1.17 10.88
C LEU A 89 7.74 1.95 11.68
N ARG A 90 6.96 1.27 12.53
CA ARG A 90 6.01 1.94 13.42
C ARG A 90 6.71 2.88 14.41
N GLY A 91 7.92 2.55 14.84
CA GLY A 91 8.76 3.43 15.66
C GLY A 91 9.14 4.75 14.98
N TYR A 92 9.11 4.81 13.64
CA TYR A 92 9.32 6.02 12.84
C TYR A 92 8.01 6.72 12.42
N ASP A 93 6.86 6.35 13.01
CA ASP A 93 5.54 6.84 12.61
C ASP A 93 5.22 6.58 11.11
N LEU A 94 5.71 5.45 10.58
CA LEU A 94 5.49 5.02 9.19
C LEU A 94 4.41 3.94 9.08
N ASP A 95 3.48 4.18 8.17
CA ASP A 95 2.45 3.21 7.79
C ASP A 95 2.96 2.29 6.67
N ALA A 96 3.10 1.00 6.99
CA ALA A 96 3.55 0.01 6.01
C ALA A 96 2.39 -0.49 5.12
N MET A 97 2.62 -0.48 3.81
CA MET A 97 1.84 -1.22 2.82
C MET A 97 2.68 -2.38 2.30
N VAL A 98 2.31 -3.62 2.63
CA VAL A 98 3.10 -4.81 2.36
C VAL A 98 2.60 -5.49 1.09
N TRP A 99 3.51 -5.83 0.19
CA TRP A 99 3.25 -6.66 -0.98
C TRP A 99 3.95 -8.00 -0.87
N PHE A 100 3.27 -9.05 -1.30
CA PHE A 100 3.82 -10.40 -1.41
C PHE A 100 3.63 -10.95 -2.82
N ASP A 101 4.53 -11.83 -3.22
CA ASP A 101 4.31 -12.69 -4.37
C ASP A 101 3.19 -13.69 -4.09
N ALA A 102 2.62 -14.23 -5.17
CA ALA A 102 1.55 -15.22 -5.12
C ALA A 102 1.91 -16.48 -4.30
N ASN A 103 3.20 -16.80 -4.17
CA ASN A 103 3.69 -18.00 -3.49
C ASN A 103 3.98 -17.80 -1.99
N ALA A 104 3.98 -16.57 -1.48
CA ALA A 104 4.41 -16.27 -0.11
C ALA A 104 3.64 -17.09 0.95
N GLY A 105 2.33 -17.26 0.77
CA GLY A 105 1.52 -18.07 1.71
C GLY A 105 2.00 -19.51 1.83
N HIS A 106 2.36 -20.14 0.71
CA HIS A 106 2.89 -21.51 0.71
C HIS A 106 4.27 -21.60 1.34
N LEU A 107 5.11 -20.58 1.14
CA LEU A 107 6.45 -20.50 1.74
C LEU A 107 6.39 -20.39 3.27
N ILE A 108 5.39 -19.68 3.79
CA ILE A 108 5.26 -19.40 5.22
C ILE A 108 4.48 -20.49 5.97
N ALA A 109 3.39 -20.99 5.37
CA ALA A 109 2.42 -21.84 6.07
C ALA A 109 2.09 -23.15 5.34
N GLY A 110 2.83 -23.49 4.28
CA GLY A 110 2.61 -24.70 3.48
C GLY A 110 1.33 -24.69 2.64
N ARG A 111 0.50 -23.65 2.74
CA ARG A 111 -0.80 -23.52 2.07
C ARG A 111 -1.03 -22.12 1.55
N TYR A 112 -2.01 -21.98 0.65
CA TYR A 112 -2.43 -20.66 0.21
C TYR A 112 -2.95 -19.82 1.39
N LEU A 113 -2.49 -18.56 1.45
CA LEU A 113 -2.95 -17.55 2.41
C LEU A 113 -3.51 -16.36 1.65
N THR A 114 -4.65 -15.85 2.11
CA THR A 114 -5.25 -14.61 1.59
C THR A 114 -4.57 -13.39 2.20
N ALA A 115 -4.69 -12.25 1.53
CA ALA A 115 -4.15 -10.98 2.03
C ALA A 115 -4.71 -10.61 3.42
N GLY A 116 -5.98 -10.93 3.69
CA GLY A 116 -6.59 -10.71 5.00
C GLY A 116 -6.04 -11.60 6.10
N GLN A 117 -5.70 -12.85 5.79
CA GLN A 117 -5.06 -13.77 6.75
C GLN A 117 -3.64 -13.30 7.10
N LEU A 118 -2.84 -12.92 6.10
CA LEU A 118 -1.51 -12.35 6.33
C LEU A 118 -1.57 -11.04 7.11
N ALA A 119 -2.51 -10.15 6.78
CA ALA A 119 -2.72 -8.92 7.55
C ALA A 119 -3.03 -9.21 9.02
N GLY A 120 -3.90 -10.20 9.30
CA GLY A 120 -4.22 -10.64 10.65
C GLY A 120 -2.99 -11.17 11.41
N GLN A 121 -2.16 -12.00 10.76
CA GLN A 121 -0.93 -12.53 11.35
C GLN A 121 0.11 -11.44 11.64
N LEU A 122 0.19 -10.40 10.81
CA LEU A 122 1.12 -9.28 10.95
C LEU A 122 0.60 -8.15 11.86
N GLY A 123 -0.64 -8.26 12.35
CA GLY A 123 -1.30 -7.20 13.13
C GLY A 123 -1.52 -5.92 12.32
N LEU A 124 -1.67 -6.03 10.99
CA LEU A 124 -1.90 -4.90 10.09
C LEU A 124 -3.40 -4.70 9.81
N PRO A 125 -3.87 -3.46 9.58
CA PRO A 125 -5.23 -3.21 9.15
C PRO A 125 -5.55 -3.92 7.83
N LYS A 126 -6.83 -4.31 7.67
CA LYS A 126 -7.32 -4.87 6.39
C LYS A 126 -7.06 -3.88 5.26
N GLY A 127 -6.46 -4.38 4.17
CA GLY A 127 -6.12 -3.58 2.99
C GLY A 127 -4.73 -2.93 3.00
N CYS A 128 -3.93 -3.14 4.05
CA CYS A 128 -2.50 -2.79 4.06
C CYS A 128 -1.60 -3.92 3.54
N VAL A 129 -2.14 -5.12 3.34
CA VAL A 129 -1.43 -6.25 2.74
C VAL A 129 -2.04 -6.56 1.38
N HIS A 130 -1.16 -6.79 0.40
CA HIS A 130 -1.51 -7.12 -0.97
C HIS A 130 -0.71 -8.36 -1.40
N ILE A 131 -1.33 -9.18 -2.26
CA ILE A 131 -0.69 -10.36 -2.84
C ILE A 131 -0.82 -10.23 -4.35
N ALA A 132 0.28 -10.41 -5.08
CA ALA A 132 0.27 -10.43 -6.54
C ALA A 132 -0.56 -11.61 -7.07
N HIS A 133 -1.08 -11.47 -8.28
CA HIS A 133 -1.81 -12.56 -8.92
C HIS A 133 -0.88 -13.74 -9.21
N ARG A 134 -1.44 -14.95 -9.28
CA ARG A 134 -0.66 -16.14 -9.62
C ARG A 134 -0.02 -15.96 -11.00
N GLY A 135 1.28 -16.25 -11.09
CA GLY A 135 2.05 -16.12 -12.34
C GLY A 135 2.53 -14.71 -12.66
N THR A 136 2.28 -13.72 -11.79
CA THR A 136 2.83 -12.36 -11.91
C THR A 136 3.71 -12.02 -10.70
N PRO A 137 4.90 -11.46 -10.90
CA PRO A 137 5.76 -11.00 -9.80
C PRO A 137 5.13 -9.80 -9.07
N ALA A 138 5.48 -9.61 -7.80
CA ALA A 138 5.04 -8.47 -7.00
C ALA A 138 5.77 -7.16 -7.38
N ASP A 139 7.00 -7.23 -7.88
CA ASP A 139 7.84 -6.04 -8.15
C ASP A 139 7.15 -4.95 -8.97
N PRO A 140 6.45 -5.24 -10.10
CA PRO A 140 5.80 -4.21 -10.87
C PRO A 140 4.73 -3.46 -10.07
N HIS A 141 4.03 -4.16 -9.18
CA HIS A 141 3.01 -3.57 -8.33
C HIS A 141 3.64 -2.69 -7.23
N ILE A 142 4.73 -3.15 -6.62
CA ILE A 142 5.52 -2.40 -5.64
C ILE A 142 6.04 -1.10 -6.28
N LEU A 143 6.71 -1.22 -7.42
CA LEU A 143 7.32 -0.10 -8.14
C LEU A 143 6.27 0.89 -8.66
N ALA A 144 5.15 0.40 -9.21
CA ALA A 144 4.05 1.25 -9.65
C ALA A 144 3.44 2.03 -8.48
N MET A 145 3.21 1.39 -7.34
CA MET A 145 2.67 2.04 -6.13
C MET A 145 3.64 3.08 -5.58
N ALA A 146 4.90 2.71 -5.41
CA ALA A 146 5.94 3.62 -4.93
C ALA A 146 6.10 4.83 -5.86
N ASN A 147 6.04 4.61 -7.18
CA ASN A 147 6.10 5.69 -8.15
C ASN A 147 4.88 6.61 -8.09
N LYS A 148 3.67 6.04 -8.11
CA LYS A 148 2.41 6.77 -8.11
C LYS A 148 2.21 7.62 -6.85
N ASP A 149 2.50 7.05 -5.69
CA ASP A 149 2.25 7.70 -4.39
C ASP A 149 3.52 8.37 -3.81
N ASN A 150 4.61 8.44 -4.59
CA ASN A 150 5.90 9.00 -4.18
C ASN A 150 6.48 8.38 -2.89
N LEU A 151 6.27 7.07 -2.69
CA LEU A 151 6.68 6.36 -1.49
C LEU A 151 8.11 5.81 -1.61
N GLN A 152 8.74 5.57 -0.46
CA GLN A 152 9.95 4.76 -0.36
C GLN A 152 9.58 3.28 -0.32
N ILE A 153 10.55 2.42 -0.65
CA ILE A 153 10.39 0.96 -0.69
C ILE A 153 11.36 0.33 0.31
N VAL A 154 10.85 -0.50 1.22
CA VAL A 154 11.67 -1.34 2.08
C VAL A 154 11.94 -2.65 1.35
N SER A 155 13.17 -2.82 0.89
CA SER A 155 13.67 -4.04 0.24
C SER A 155 15.19 -3.98 0.14
N ASN A 156 15.84 -5.14 0.18
CA ASN A 156 17.25 -5.27 -0.17
C ASN A 156 17.46 -5.59 -1.66
N ASP A 157 16.38 -5.89 -2.39
CA ASP A 157 16.45 -6.03 -3.84
C ASP A 157 16.65 -4.66 -4.50
N ARG A 158 17.43 -4.65 -5.59
CA ARG A 158 17.67 -3.48 -6.43
C ARG A 158 16.73 -3.40 -7.63
N TYR A 159 15.86 -4.39 -7.84
CA TYR A 159 14.90 -4.45 -8.95
C TYR A 159 15.56 -4.23 -10.32
N ARG A 160 16.69 -4.92 -10.55
CA ARG A 160 17.56 -4.66 -11.71
C ARG A 160 16.84 -4.83 -13.04
N ASP A 161 15.95 -5.81 -13.13
CA ASP A 161 15.23 -6.12 -14.36
C ASP A 161 14.18 -5.06 -14.72
N TRP A 162 13.89 -4.14 -13.79
CA TRP A 162 12.83 -3.13 -13.91
C TRP A 162 13.33 -1.72 -14.17
N PHE A 163 14.65 -1.48 -14.28
CA PHE A 163 15.23 -0.14 -14.47
C PHE A 163 14.69 0.59 -15.71
N ASP A 164 14.56 -0.12 -16.84
CA ASP A 164 14.07 0.46 -18.10
C ASP A 164 12.62 0.94 -17.99
N HIS A 165 11.82 0.27 -17.15
CA HIS A 165 10.41 0.58 -16.92
C HIS A 165 10.21 1.61 -15.79
N TYR A 166 11.13 1.67 -14.82
CA TYR A 166 11.03 2.55 -13.65
C TYR A 166 12.34 3.33 -13.43
N PRO A 167 12.59 4.42 -14.19
CA PRO A 167 13.83 5.21 -14.08
C PRO A 167 14.08 5.80 -12.69
N ARG A 168 13.04 5.90 -11.85
CA ARG A 168 13.14 6.36 -10.46
C ARG A 168 14.01 5.44 -9.59
N LEU A 169 14.17 4.16 -9.97
CA LEU A 169 15.12 3.25 -9.33
C LEU A 169 16.57 3.74 -9.41
N ALA A 170 16.93 4.52 -10.44
CA ALA A 170 18.26 5.12 -10.56
C ALA A 170 18.47 6.34 -9.65
N LYS A 171 17.40 6.87 -9.03
CA LYS A 171 17.50 8.02 -8.13
C LYS A 171 17.83 7.54 -6.71
N PRO A 172 18.84 8.12 -6.06
CA PRO A 172 19.08 7.87 -4.64
C PRO A 172 17.87 8.34 -3.82
N GLY A 173 17.58 7.65 -2.72
CA GLY A 173 16.48 8.03 -1.82
C GLY A 173 15.24 7.14 -1.87
N LEU A 174 15.13 6.23 -2.85
CA LEU A 174 13.94 5.38 -3.01
C LEU A 174 13.94 4.14 -2.10
N LEU A 175 15.06 3.42 -2.04
CA LEU A 175 15.18 2.16 -1.32
C LEU A 175 15.63 2.37 0.13
N VAL A 176 14.90 1.78 1.06
CA VAL A 176 15.24 1.62 2.47
C VAL A 176 15.70 0.17 2.65
N THR A 177 17.01 0.00 2.75
CA THR A 177 17.62 -1.32 2.97
C THR A 177 17.73 -1.62 4.45
N GLY A 178 17.89 -2.88 4.83
CA GLY A 178 18.07 -3.22 6.23
C GLY A 178 18.50 -4.66 6.46
N THR A 179 18.57 -5.04 7.73
CA THR A 179 18.91 -6.40 8.17
C THR A 179 18.11 -6.74 9.41
N VAL A 180 17.81 -8.02 9.61
CA VAL A 180 17.29 -8.52 10.88
C VAL A 180 18.35 -9.39 11.54
N MET A 181 18.76 -9.02 12.75
CA MET A 181 19.73 -9.75 13.56
C MET A 181 19.27 -9.77 15.00
N ASP A 182 19.41 -10.90 15.68
CA ASP A 182 19.05 -11.07 17.10
C ASP A 182 17.61 -10.62 17.43
N GLY A 183 16.68 -10.87 16.50
CA GLY A 183 15.27 -10.48 16.65
C GLY A 183 15.00 -8.98 16.50
N GLN A 184 16.00 -8.17 16.12
CA GLN A 184 15.89 -6.74 15.90
C GLN A 184 16.12 -6.37 14.44
N ALA A 185 15.31 -5.45 13.92
CA ALA A 185 15.47 -4.91 12.58
C ALA A 185 16.27 -3.62 12.65
N ARG A 186 17.24 -3.46 11.76
CA ARG A 186 17.96 -2.20 11.57
C ARG A 186 17.71 -1.70 10.16
N LEU A 187 17.01 -0.58 10.06
CA LEU A 187 16.67 0.05 8.79
C LEU A 187 17.66 1.17 8.48
N ARG A 188 18.16 1.18 7.26
CA ARG A 188 19.00 2.23 6.71
C ARG A 188 18.16 3.05 5.74
N PHE A 189 17.62 4.14 6.25
CA PHE A 189 16.98 5.13 5.40
C PHE A 189 18.05 5.82 4.54
N PRO A 190 17.80 5.99 3.24
CA PRO A 190 18.73 6.71 2.40
C PRO A 190 18.74 8.17 2.86
N THR A 191 19.90 8.67 3.26
CA THR A 191 20.08 10.10 3.53
C THR A 191 19.76 10.83 2.23
N VAL A 192 18.72 11.67 2.23
CA VAL A 192 18.53 12.65 1.15
C VAL A 192 19.71 13.62 1.29
N THR A 193 20.84 13.30 0.69
CA THR A 193 21.98 14.20 0.72
C THR A 193 21.53 15.47 0.02
N ALA A 194 21.60 16.61 0.71
CA ALA A 194 21.35 17.94 0.14
C ALA A 194 22.16 18.22 -1.16
N ALA A 195 23.16 17.38 -1.46
CA ALA A 195 23.89 17.31 -2.73
C ALA A 195 23.04 16.98 -3.98
N ALA A 196 21.80 16.51 -3.84
CA ALA A 196 20.87 16.32 -4.97
C ALA A 196 20.24 17.63 -5.49
N ALA A 197 20.47 18.77 -4.81
CA ALA A 197 19.97 20.08 -5.23
C ALA A 197 20.74 20.70 -6.43
N SER A 198 21.76 20.03 -6.97
CA SER A 198 22.46 20.49 -8.19
C SER A 198 22.14 19.60 -9.39
N PRO A 199 21.34 20.09 -10.38
CA PRO A 199 20.96 19.33 -11.58
C PRO A 199 22.17 18.74 -12.32
N ARG A 200 23.32 19.43 -12.29
CA ARG A 200 24.54 19.07 -13.02
C ARG A 200 25.30 17.85 -12.47
N ARG A 201 24.97 17.36 -11.26
CA ARG A 201 25.62 16.18 -10.65
C ARG A 201 24.75 14.92 -10.75
N ALA A 202 23.43 15.06 -10.68
CA ALA A 202 22.48 13.95 -10.92
C ALA A 202 22.65 13.38 -12.34
N ASP A 203 22.81 14.25 -13.34
CA ASP A 203 23.05 13.82 -14.72
C ASP A 203 24.41 13.11 -14.90
N ARG A 204 25.42 13.48 -14.10
CA ARG A 204 26.74 12.84 -14.13
C ARG A 204 26.73 11.47 -13.48
N ALA A 205 25.96 11.30 -12.40
CA ALA A 205 25.70 9.98 -11.82
C ALA A 205 24.93 9.11 -12.83
N ALA A 206 23.81 9.58 -13.38
CA ALA A 206 23.06 8.84 -14.40
C ALA A 206 23.94 8.43 -15.59
N ARG A 207 24.76 9.35 -16.13
CA ARG A 207 25.69 9.04 -17.24
C ARG A 207 26.80 8.05 -16.88
N ARG A 208 27.38 8.12 -15.68
CA ARG A 208 28.39 7.13 -15.22
C ARG A 208 27.79 5.74 -15.06
N TRP A 209 26.53 5.66 -14.63
CA TRP A 209 25.83 4.38 -14.48
C TRP A 209 25.43 3.80 -15.84
N SER A 210 25.04 4.64 -16.81
CA SER A 210 24.78 4.21 -18.20
C SER A 210 26.04 3.80 -18.96
N ALA A 211 27.19 4.40 -18.67
CA ALA A 211 28.46 4.10 -19.36
C ALA A 211 29.10 2.76 -18.95
N LEU A 212 28.66 2.17 -17.84
CA LEU A 212 29.20 0.91 -17.31
C LEU A 212 28.44 -0.34 -17.80
N TRP A 213 27.44 -0.19 -18.69
CA TRP A 213 26.61 -1.29 -19.15
C TRP A 213 26.69 -1.49 -20.67
N PRO A 214 27.15 -2.66 -21.18
CA PRO A 214 27.01 -2.99 -22.59
C PRO A 214 25.54 -3.23 -22.89
N ALA A 215 25.01 -2.63 -23.96
CA ALA A 215 23.65 -2.84 -24.44
C ALA A 215 23.42 -4.32 -24.83
N ALA A 216 23.08 -5.16 -23.86
CA ALA A 216 22.63 -6.51 -24.09
C ALA A 216 21.23 -6.44 -24.71
N ARG A 217 21.09 -6.89 -25.95
CA ARG A 217 19.79 -7.06 -26.61
C ARG A 217 18.99 -8.08 -25.81
N LEU A 218 17.87 -7.64 -25.23
CA LEU A 218 16.93 -8.51 -24.53
C LEU A 218 16.40 -9.61 -25.48
N PRO A 219 16.15 -10.84 -24.98
CA PRO A 219 15.31 -11.80 -25.69
C PRO A 219 13.89 -11.23 -25.81
N ARG A 220 13.25 -11.42 -26.97
CA ARG A 220 11.85 -11.05 -27.14
C ARG A 220 10.99 -11.86 -26.15
N PRO A 221 9.98 -11.24 -25.50
CA PRO A 221 9.04 -11.98 -24.67
C PRO A 221 8.35 -13.07 -25.51
N PRO A 222 8.05 -14.24 -24.92
CA PRO A 222 7.32 -15.29 -25.62
C PRO A 222 5.96 -14.74 -26.07
N ARG A 223 5.67 -14.89 -27.37
CA ARG A 223 4.35 -14.59 -27.94
C ARG A 223 3.33 -15.47 -27.23
N SER A 224 2.34 -14.85 -26.57
CA SER A 224 1.17 -15.58 -26.06
C SER A 224 0.53 -16.39 -27.19
N PRO A 225 0.28 -17.69 -27.01
CA PRO A 225 -0.44 -18.46 -28.01
C PRO A 225 -1.88 -17.96 -28.10
N ILE A 226 -2.26 -17.67 -29.33
CA ILE A 226 -3.58 -17.26 -29.79
C ILE A 226 -4.60 -18.31 -29.33
N ALA A 227 -5.64 -17.87 -28.62
CA ALA A 227 -6.85 -18.67 -28.44
C ALA A 227 -7.57 -18.76 -29.80
N GLY A 228 -7.42 -19.91 -30.47
CA GLY A 228 -8.24 -20.31 -31.61
C GLY A 228 -9.69 -20.62 -31.19
N PRO A 229 -10.63 -20.66 -32.14
CA PRO A 229 -12.05 -20.46 -31.91
C PRO A 229 -12.74 -21.66 -31.24
N ALA A 230 -13.81 -21.33 -30.52
CA ALA A 230 -14.65 -22.22 -29.72
C ALA A 230 -15.21 -23.41 -30.49
N ASP A 231 -14.90 -24.62 -30.00
CA ASP A 231 -15.57 -25.85 -30.38
C ASP A 231 -16.84 -26.05 -29.54
N ARG A 232 -18.00 -26.05 -30.20
CA ARG A 232 -19.30 -26.32 -29.58
C ARG A 232 -19.47 -27.83 -29.37
N PRO A 233 -19.90 -28.32 -28.20
CA PRO A 233 -20.39 -29.68 -28.08
C PRO A 233 -21.81 -29.80 -28.66
N ARG A 234 -21.98 -30.78 -29.54
CA ARG A 234 -23.24 -31.20 -30.17
C ARG A 234 -24.27 -31.65 -29.12
N SER A 235 -25.50 -31.18 -29.32
CA SER A 235 -26.73 -31.63 -28.68
C SER A 235 -27.04 -33.10 -29.01
N GLN A 236 -26.91 -34.00 -28.04
CA GLN A 236 -27.56 -35.31 -28.07
C GLN A 236 -28.94 -35.20 -27.40
N VAL A 237 -29.98 -35.06 -28.21
CA VAL A 237 -31.36 -35.27 -27.79
C VAL A 237 -31.64 -36.78 -27.84
N ARG A 238 -31.94 -37.34 -26.66
CA ARG A 238 -32.36 -38.74 -26.47
C ARG A 238 -33.69 -39.01 -27.18
N ARG A 239 -33.77 -40.14 -27.90
CA ARG A 239 -35.02 -40.75 -28.37
C ARG A 239 -35.80 -41.36 -27.19
N PRO A 240 -37.14 -41.37 -27.21
CA PRO A 240 -37.96 -42.05 -26.20
C PRO A 240 -38.00 -43.58 -26.41
N PRO A 241 -38.24 -44.37 -25.34
CA PRO A 241 -38.41 -45.82 -25.46
C PRO A 241 -39.80 -46.19 -25.98
N ALA A 242 -39.83 -47.26 -26.79
CA ALA A 242 -41.03 -47.96 -27.18
C ALA A 242 -41.24 -49.19 -26.28
N ALA A 243 -42.52 -49.54 -26.09
CA ALA A 243 -43.12 -50.63 -25.30
C ALA A 243 -43.30 -50.35 -23.81
#